data_AF-A0A1F8SC61-F1
#
_entry.id   AF-A0A1F8SC61-F1
#
_cell.length_a   1.000
_cell.length_b   1.000
_cell.length_c   1.000
_cell.angle_alpha   90.00
_cell.angle_beta   90.00
_cell.angle_gamma   90.00
#
_symmetry.space_group_name_H-M   'P 1'
#
loop_
_entity.id
_entity.type
_entity.pdbx_description
1 polymer ?
#
loop_
_entity_poly.entity_id
_entity_poly.type
_entity_poly.pdbx_seq_one_letter_code
_entity_poly.pdbx_strand_id
1 'polypeptide(L)'
;MAPGPDGGLYVAISVRKGPAVLVLLDRDGRPRPGWPVAIKGSTWCGLPLPVDDGSVRIICDASDLTPSDPDDPDVRAFAFDSAGKSMNGWPVKLEGLSAYGMGRDLTVFTERSVTDNVTGEVTSHDATITTVGADGTVRHGTSIGLDDTWFADSWAVGPDGVTYGVGHTDQDAEASVIKALDRSGWVAGWPVTLPGYGSAARLGSGGQIVVMLGSAKKHTTRVSVLDAGGASVLSGVLPMATAERTYDVGGCVVGIPSAPLVGGNGSIYVYSELDSSIYGLTPSLTIMKGWPFEPATSLVTARPGLEFEHEAGYCPSPVVPGVGPDGTLVLSLQARTSTVGGSLVAVGTDGLVRAGWPVELKRSGAEFWSVVVGPDGTTYALAIEPEAGGKSSASILAVAPDSTVRWTTTIIDP
;
A
#
# COMPACT_ATOMS: atom_id res chain seq x y z
N MET A 1 7.03 1.55 5.87
CA MET A 1 7.35 2.87 6.46
C MET A 1 6.11 3.75 6.41
N ALA A 2 5.92 4.66 7.36
CA ALA A 2 4.81 5.61 7.35
C ALA A 2 5.23 6.96 7.94
N PRO A 3 5.08 8.08 7.21
CA PRO A 3 5.37 9.41 7.75
C PRO A 3 4.42 9.77 8.89
N GLY A 4 4.96 10.31 9.98
CA GLY A 4 4.17 10.85 11.08
C GLY A 4 3.72 12.30 10.83
N PRO A 5 2.68 12.77 11.54
CA PRO A 5 2.14 14.12 11.35
C PRO A 5 3.15 15.24 11.65
N ASP A 6 4.12 14.99 12.55
CA ASP A 6 5.13 15.98 12.95
C ASP A 6 6.40 15.99 12.07
N GLY A 7 6.40 15.28 10.94
CA GLY A 7 7.60 15.11 10.08
C GLY A 7 8.62 14.12 10.65
N GLY A 8 8.19 13.23 11.55
CA GLY A 8 8.94 12.02 11.90
C GLY A 8 8.59 10.86 10.94
N LEU A 9 9.30 9.74 11.07
CA LEU A 9 9.05 8.54 10.25
C LEU A 9 8.89 7.31 11.15
N TYR A 10 7.76 6.62 11.04
CA TYR A 10 7.58 5.29 11.62
C TYR A 10 8.11 4.21 10.68
N VAL A 11 8.89 3.29 11.23
CA VAL A 11 9.54 2.20 10.51
C VAL A 11 9.29 0.90 11.25
N ALA A 12 8.52 0.00 10.63
CA ALA A 12 8.42 -1.39 11.07
C ALA A 12 9.53 -2.21 10.40
N ILE A 13 10.31 -2.91 11.21
CA ILE A 13 11.42 -3.76 10.79
C ILE A 13 11.08 -5.19 11.21
N SER A 14 10.78 -6.04 10.24
CA SER A 14 10.55 -7.46 10.47
C SER A 14 11.87 -8.18 10.72
N VAL A 15 11.88 -9.12 11.68
CA VAL A 15 13.10 -9.80 12.13
C VAL A 15 12.83 -11.30 12.12
N ARG A 16 13.56 -12.05 11.29
CA ARG A 16 13.38 -13.51 11.15
C ARG A 16 13.50 -14.29 12.45
N LYS A 17 14.41 -13.85 13.33
CA LYS A 17 14.72 -14.51 14.60
C LYS A 17 14.71 -13.47 15.71
N GLY A 18 13.52 -13.15 16.20
CA GLY A 18 13.34 -12.20 17.28
C GLY A 18 12.11 -11.31 17.09
N PRO A 19 11.87 -10.38 18.03
CA PRO A 19 10.75 -9.48 17.94
C PRO A 19 10.92 -8.53 16.75
N ALA A 20 9.84 -8.31 16.00
CA ALA A 20 9.72 -7.18 15.09
C ALA A 20 9.98 -5.88 15.88
N VAL A 21 10.59 -4.91 15.22
CA VAL A 21 10.98 -3.65 15.84
C VAL A 21 10.23 -2.51 15.17
N LEU A 22 9.56 -1.68 15.98
CA LEU A 22 8.98 -0.43 15.52
C LEU A 22 9.86 0.73 15.98
N VAL A 23 10.25 1.58 15.04
CA VAL A 23 11.11 2.76 15.29
C VAL A 23 10.37 4.01 14.88
N LEU A 24 10.52 5.09 15.65
CA LEU A 24 10.13 6.44 15.26
C LEU A 24 11.39 7.30 15.12
N LEU A 25 11.74 7.67 13.89
CA LEU A 25 12.83 8.57 13.58
C LEU A 25 12.34 10.03 13.61
N ASP A 26 13.14 10.93 14.17
CA ASP A 26 12.90 12.37 14.14
C ASP A 26 13.33 13.01 12.81
N ARG A 27 13.23 14.34 12.73
CA ARG A 27 13.57 15.12 11.53
C ARG A 27 15.07 15.07 11.19
N ASP A 28 15.91 14.66 12.13
CA ASP A 28 17.35 14.50 11.95
C ASP A 28 17.74 13.03 11.72
N GLY A 29 16.76 12.12 11.62
CA GLY A 29 16.99 10.70 11.38
C GLY A 29 17.40 9.92 12.62
N ARG A 30 17.26 10.50 13.82
CA ARG A 30 17.59 9.82 15.08
C ARG A 30 16.34 9.18 15.69
N PRO A 31 16.45 8.00 16.34
CA PRO A 31 15.35 7.46 17.12
C PRO A 31 14.90 8.45 18.21
N ARG A 32 13.60 8.72 18.28
CA ARG A 32 13.04 9.56 19.36
C ARG A 32 13.21 8.88 20.73
N PRO A 33 13.30 9.63 21.84
CA PRO A 33 13.30 9.05 23.18
C PRO A 33 12.10 8.11 23.39
N GLY A 34 12.36 6.93 23.97
CA GLY A 34 11.37 5.88 24.15
C GLY A 34 11.26 4.91 22.96
N TRP A 35 11.93 5.21 21.84
CA TRP A 35 12.06 4.34 20.67
C TRP A 35 13.51 3.85 20.52
N PRO A 36 13.77 2.70 19.88
CA PRO A 36 12.81 1.78 19.27
C PRO A 36 12.04 0.92 20.29
N VAL A 37 10.92 0.34 19.86
CA VAL A 37 10.11 -0.59 20.65
C VAL A 37 10.14 -1.98 20.01
N ALA A 38 10.47 -3.00 20.80
CA ALA A 38 10.39 -4.39 20.39
C ALA A 38 8.96 -4.93 20.60
N ILE A 39 8.36 -5.46 19.54
CA ILE A 39 7.02 -6.06 19.56
C ILE A 39 7.18 -7.54 19.90
N LYS A 40 7.06 -7.86 21.18
CA LYS A 40 7.26 -9.22 21.69
C LYS A 40 6.22 -10.18 21.13
N GLY A 41 6.68 -11.39 20.77
CA GLY A 41 5.83 -12.45 20.26
C GLY A 41 5.39 -12.23 18.81
N SER A 42 6.09 -11.39 18.05
CA SER A 42 5.84 -11.21 16.63
C SER A 42 7.17 -11.07 15.90
N THR A 43 7.34 -11.71 14.75
CA THR A 43 8.52 -11.56 13.88
C THR A 43 8.27 -10.62 12.71
N TRP A 44 6.99 -10.32 12.42
CA TRP A 44 6.55 -9.54 11.28
C TRP A 44 5.34 -8.68 11.60
N CYS A 45 5.36 -7.45 11.11
CA CYS A 45 4.25 -6.52 11.22
C CYS A 45 3.93 -5.87 9.87
N GLY A 46 2.68 -5.47 9.70
CA GLY A 46 2.22 -4.68 8.56
C GLY A 46 2.70 -3.23 8.59
N LEU A 47 2.08 -2.39 7.76
CA LEU A 47 2.39 -0.97 7.70
C LEU A 47 2.06 -0.28 9.03
N PRO A 48 2.96 0.55 9.58
CA PRO A 48 2.61 1.42 10.69
C PRO A 48 1.49 2.37 10.28
N LEU A 49 0.64 2.68 11.25
CA LEU A 49 -0.59 3.44 11.10
C LEU A 49 -0.53 4.67 12.05
N PRO A 50 0.12 5.78 11.65
CA PRO A 50 0.28 6.98 12.48
C PRO A 50 -1.03 7.76 12.65
N VAL A 51 -1.26 8.31 13.84
CA VAL A 51 -2.40 9.18 14.17
C VAL A 51 -1.92 10.60 14.42
N ASP A 52 -2.78 11.58 14.16
CA ASP A 52 -2.53 13.02 14.32
C ASP A 52 -2.05 13.43 15.73
N ASP A 53 -2.36 12.64 16.76
CA ASP A 53 -1.88 12.86 18.14
C ASP A 53 -0.45 12.35 18.38
N GLY A 54 0.22 11.87 17.34
CA GLY A 54 1.58 11.34 17.39
C GLY A 54 1.69 9.91 17.93
N SER A 55 0.57 9.23 18.16
CA SER A 55 0.56 7.80 18.47
C SER A 55 0.50 6.96 17.18
N VAL A 56 0.77 5.66 17.29
CA VAL A 56 0.82 4.74 16.14
C VAL A 56 0.13 3.44 16.45
N ARG A 57 -0.62 2.91 15.48
CA ARG A 57 -1.15 1.55 15.52
C ARG A 57 -0.31 0.69 14.60
N ILE A 58 -0.26 -0.59 14.87
CA ILE A 58 0.36 -1.56 13.97
C ILE A 58 -0.28 -2.92 14.19
N ILE A 59 -0.53 -3.63 13.10
CA ILE A 59 -1.04 -5.00 13.15
C ILE A 59 0.14 -5.92 12.88
N CYS A 60 0.29 -6.93 13.72
CA CYS A 60 1.37 -7.89 13.63
C CYS A 60 0.84 -9.30 13.73
N ASP A 61 1.49 -10.20 12.99
CA ASP A 61 1.30 -11.63 13.17
C ASP A 61 2.07 -12.03 14.43
N ALA A 62 1.40 -12.62 15.41
CA ALA A 62 2.01 -13.08 16.65
C ALA A 62 2.47 -14.55 16.60
N SER A 63 2.52 -15.16 15.42
CA SER A 63 2.96 -16.54 15.29
C SER A 63 4.45 -16.67 14.92
N ASP A 64 5.21 -17.34 15.79
CA ASP A 64 6.45 -18.04 15.43
C ASP A 64 6.13 -19.37 14.68
N LEU A 65 4.90 -19.53 14.17
CA LEU A 65 4.40 -20.79 13.65
C LEU A 65 4.77 -20.93 12.17
N THR A 66 5.16 -22.14 11.80
CA THR A 66 5.30 -22.53 10.40
C THR A 66 3.97 -22.29 9.66
N PRO A 67 3.99 -21.94 8.35
CA PRO A 67 2.83 -21.50 7.54
C PRO A 67 1.65 -22.50 7.40
N SER A 68 1.59 -23.55 8.20
CA SER A 68 0.78 -24.74 7.97
C SER A 68 -0.55 -24.78 8.70
N ASP A 69 -0.88 -23.80 9.55
CA ASP A 69 -2.21 -23.73 10.19
C ASP A 69 -2.89 -22.38 9.87
N PRO A 70 -3.61 -22.29 8.73
CA PRO A 70 -4.33 -21.09 8.32
C PRO A 70 -5.54 -20.76 9.20
N ASP A 71 -5.91 -21.62 10.16
CA ASP A 71 -7.22 -21.56 10.82
C ASP A 71 -7.30 -20.63 12.07
N ASP A 72 -6.17 -20.15 12.62
CA ASP A 72 -6.16 -19.11 13.69
C ASP A 72 -4.79 -18.41 13.78
N PRO A 73 -4.42 -17.54 12.82
CA PRO A 73 -3.24 -16.70 13.00
C PRO A 73 -3.46 -15.86 14.26
N ASP A 74 -2.55 -15.92 15.24
CA ASP A 74 -2.59 -15.08 16.44
C ASP A 74 -2.28 -13.63 16.04
N VAL A 75 -3.22 -12.98 15.37
CA VAL A 75 -3.06 -11.61 14.93
C VAL A 75 -3.37 -10.69 16.09
N ARG A 76 -2.47 -9.74 16.33
CA ARG A 76 -2.67 -8.71 17.34
C ARG A 76 -2.46 -7.33 16.76
N ALA A 77 -3.31 -6.41 17.18
CA ALA A 77 -3.06 -5.00 16.98
C ALA A 77 -2.41 -4.41 18.23
N PHE A 78 -1.41 -3.57 18.02
CA PHE A 78 -0.65 -2.86 19.04
C PHE A 78 -0.86 -1.36 18.84
N ALA A 79 -0.82 -0.61 19.94
CA ALA A 79 -0.82 0.85 19.89
C ALA A 79 0.21 1.40 20.87
N PHE A 80 0.98 2.37 20.38
CA PHE A 80 2.02 3.05 21.15
C PHE A 80 1.81 4.55 21.07
N ASP A 81 1.95 5.24 22.21
CA ASP A 81 1.91 6.69 22.26
C ASP A 81 3.17 7.32 21.63
N SER A 82 3.20 8.65 21.56
CA SER A 82 4.33 9.40 20.99
C SER A 82 5.66 9.16 21.71
N ALA A 83 5.63 8.68 22.96
CA ALA A 83 6.79 8.33 23.77
C ALA A 83 7.17 6.84 23.68
N GLY A 84 6.54 6.07 22.79
CA GLY A 84 6.83 4.65 22.59
C GLY A 84 6.26 3.75 23.67
N LYS A 85 5.36 4.25 24.53
CA LYS A 85 4.71 3.43 25.57
C LYS A 85 3.44 2.79 25.02
N SER A 86 3.23 1.52 25.35
CA SER A 86 1.97 0.82 25.04
C SER A 86 0.78 1.59 25.63
N MET A 87 -0.25 1.80 24.81
CA MET A 87 -1.48 2.46 25.24
C MET A 87 -2.29 1.53 26.16
N ASN A 88 -3.09 2.11 27.06
CA ASN A 88 -3.93 1.33 27.97
C ASN A 88 -4.95 0.51 27.18
N GLY A 89 -5.14 -0.76 27.57
CA GLY A 89 -6.04 -1.70 26.87
C GLY A 89 -5.43 -2.38 25.65
N TRP A 90 -4.18 -2.08 25.29
CA TRP A 90 -3.44 -2.71 24.19
C TRP A 90 -2.35 -3.65 24.70
N PRO A 91 -1.95 -4.69 23.93
CA PRO A 91 -2.47 -5.07 22.61
C PRO A 91 -3.86 -5.72 22.66
N VAL A 92 -4.54 -5.76 21.50
CA VAL A 92 -5.82 -6.46 21.34
C VAL A 92 -5.66 -7.63 20.36
N LYS A 93 -6.28 -8.79 20.66
CA LYS A 93 -6.38 -9.90 19.70
C LYS A 93 -7.42 -9.54 18.63
N LEU A 94 -7.11 -9.82 17.38
CA LEU A 94 -8.03 -9.69 16.25
C LEU A 94 -8.48 -11.08 15.77
N GLU A 95 -9.69 -11.15 15.23
CA GLU A 95 -10.25 -12.39 14.67
C GLU A 95 -10.18 -12.30 13.14
N GLY A 96 -9.12 -12.84 12.53
CA GLY A 96 -8.86 -12.77 11.09
C GLY A 96 -8.32 -11.40 10.62
N LEU A 97 -7.95 -11.28 9.33
CA LEU A 97 -7.49 -10.04 8.70
C LEU A 97 -7.62 -10.04 7.18
N SER A 98 -8.13 -8.94 6.61
CA SER A 98 -7.99 -8.64 5.16
C SER A 98 -7.71 -7.16 4.87
N ALA A 99 -8.24 -6.19 5.63
CA ALA A 99 -7.95 -4.76 5.42
C ALA A 99 -8.08 -3.87 6.67
N TYR A 100 -7.49 -2.68 6.61
CA TYR A 100 -7.46 -1.74 7.73
C TYR A 100 -7.46 -0.27 7.28
N GLY A 101 -8.02 0.59 8.12
CA GLY A 101 -7.96 2.04 7.96
C GLY A 101 -8.08 2.75 9.28
N MET A 102 -7.95 4.07 9.20
CA MET A 102 -7.61 4.87 10.36
C MET A 102 -8.43 6.14 10.47
N GLY A 103 -8.93 6.35 11.69
CA GLY A 103 -9.13 7.66 12.29
C GLY A 103 -8.42 7.70 13.65
N ARG A 104 -9.05 8.28 14.68
CA ARG A 104 -8.57 8.11 16.06
C ARG A 104 -8.61 6.65 16.55
N ASP A 105 -9.58 5.90 16.01
CA ASP A 105 -9.77 4.48 16.27
C ASP A 105 -9.18 3.65 15.12
N LEU A 106 -8.73 2.44 15.43
CA LEU A 106 -8.34 1.46 14.42
C LEU A 106 -9.61 0.79 13.89
N THR A 107 -9.83 0.82 12.58
CA THR A 107 -10.92 0.07 11.94
C THR A 107 -10.31 -1.05 11.12
N VAL A 108 -10.70 -2.28 11.44
CA VAL A 108 -10.22 -3.51 10.81
C VAL A 108 -11.39 -4.20 10.15
N PHE A 109 -11.22 -4.55 8.89
CA PHE A 109 -12.07 -5.47 8.17
C PHE A 109 -11.43 -6.86 8.24
N THR A 110 -12.19 -7.81 8.79
CA THR A 110 -11.76 -9.19 8.94
C THR A 110 -12.66 -10.12 8.16
N GLU A 111 -12.07 -11.06 7.44
CA GLU A 111 -12.75 -12.16 6.78
C GLU A 111 -12.34 -13.47 7.45
N ARG A 112 -13.29 -14.39 7.59
CA ARG A 112 -13.06 -15.74 8.08
C ARG A 112 -13.68 -16.74 7.11
N SER A 113 -12.90 -17.67 6.59
CA SER A 113 -13.41 -18.75 5.76
C SER A 113 -14.42 -19.60 6.53
N VAL A 114 -15.59 -19.80 5.95
CA VAL A 114 -16.68 -20.64 6.47
C VAL A 114 -16.71 -21.98 5.73
N THR A 115 -16.38 -21.96 4.43
CA THR A 115 -16.27 -23.16 3.59
C THR A 115 -15.32 -22.91 2.43
N ASP A 116 -14.64 -23.98 2.00
CA ASP A 116 -13.82 -23.99 0.79
C ASP A 116 -14.67 -23.96 -0.51
N ASN A 117 -16.01 -23.99 -0.41
CA ASN A 117 -16.88 -23.92 -1.57
C ASN A 117 -16.98 -22.48 -2.08
N VAL A 118 -16.26 -22.21 -3.17
CA VAL A 118 -16.06 -20.88 -3.75
C VAL A 118 -16.99 -20.54 -4.92
N THR A 119 -18.09 -21.28 -5.07
CA THR A 119 -18.92 -21.28 -6.29
C THR A 119 -19.79 -20.02 -6.50
N GLY A 120 -19.81 -19.07 -5.57
CA GLY A 120 -20.77 -17.94 -5.63
C GLY A 120 -22.18 -18.30 -5.17
N GLU A 121 -22.46 -19.58 -4.94
CA GLU A 121 -23.79 -20.09 -4.56
C GLU A 121 -23.98 -20.21 -3.04
N VAL A 122 -22.88 -20.20 -2.29
CA VAL A 122 -22.86 -20.29 -0.83
C VAL A 122 -21.92 -19.26 -0.23
N THR A 123 -22.26 -18.77 0.95
CA THR A 123 -21.36 -17.96 1.76
C THR A 123 -20.08 -18.74 2.03
N SER A 124 -18.99 -18.27 1.45
CA SER A 124 -17.66 -18.87 1.57
C SER A 124 -16.87 -18.25 2.71
N HIS A 125 -17.12 -16.97 3.00
CA HIS A 125 -16.47 -16.22 4.07
C HIS A 125 -17.48 -15.41 4.88
N ASP A 126 -17.25 -15.28 6.17
CA ASP A 126 -17.91 -14.30 7.04
C ASP A 126 -17.01 -13.07 7.13
N ALA A 127 -17.57 -11.88 6.91
CA ALA A 127 -16.85 -10.63 7.08
C ALA A 127 -17.41 -9.79 8.23
N THR A 128 -16.52 -9.16 9.00
CA THR A 128 -16.87 -8.28 10.12
C THR A 128 -16.01 -7.03 10.12
N ILE A 129 -16.60 -5.88 10.42
CA ILE A 129 -15.85 -4.66 10.73
C ILE A 129 -15.69 -4.53 12.23
N THR A 130 -14.45 -4.49 12.69
CA THR A 130 -14.07 -4.30 14.09
C THR A 130 -13.42 -2.94 14.28
N THR A 131 -13.91 -2.15 15.23
CA THR A 131 -13.25 -0.90 15.66
C THR A 131 -12.60 -1.09 17.01
N VAL A 132 -11.37 -0.60 17.16
CA VAL A 132 -10.62 -0.60 18.42
C VAL A 132 -10.33 0.84 18.83
N GLY A 133 -10.90 1.24 19.97
CA GLY A 133 -10.71 2.56 20.54
C GLY A 133 -9.29 2.80 21.05
N ALA A 134 -8.92 4.06 21.26
CA ALA A 134 -7.63 4.42 21.86
C ALA A 134 -7.41 3.79 23.25
N ASP A 135 -8.47 3.47 23.98
CA ASP A 135 -8.47 2.79 25.29
C ASP A 135 -8.46 1.26 25.19
N GLY A 136 -8.35 0.70 23.98
CA GLY A 136 -8.41 -0.73 23.71
C GLY A 136 -9.83 -1.31 23.69
N THR A 137 -10.87 -0.49 23.83
CA THR A 137 -12.25 -0.99 23.73
C THR A 137 -12.53 -1.49 22.32
N VAL A 138 -12.82 -2.79 22.20
CA VAL A 138 -13.16 -3.45 20.95
C VAL A 138 -14.67 -3.39 20.73
N ARG A 139 -15.10 -3.03 19.51
CA ARG A 139 -16.49 -3.08 19.10
C ARG A 139 -16.61 -3.78 17.76
N HIS A 140 -17.31 -4.91 17.75
CA HIS A 140 -17.61 -5.66 16.54
C HIS A 140 -18.85 -5.08 15.84
N GLY A 141 -18.87 -5.23 14.53
CA GLY A 141 -20.05 -5.00 13.69
C GLY A 141 -20.88 -6.26 13.52
N THR A 142 -21.91 -6.18 12.69
CA THR A 142 -22.68 -7.32 12.22
C THR A 142 -21.79 -8.20 11.33
N SER A 143 -21.74 -9.51 11.60
CA SER A 143 -21.12 -10.47 10.69
C SER A 143 -21.99 -10.61 9.43
N ILE A 144 -21.38 -10.51 8.25
CA ILE A 144 -22.05 -10.63 6.96
C ILE A 144 -21.45 -11.77 6.14
N GLY A 145 -22.29 -12.50 5.42
CA GLY A 145 -21.82 -13.50 4.47
C GLY A 145 -21.26 -12.85 3.21
N LEU A 146 -20.09 -13.32 2.77
CA LEU A 146 -19.50 -13.06 1.47
C LEU A 146 -19.59 -14.34 0.64
N ASP A 147 -20.31 -14.25 -0.48
CA ASP A 147 -20.52 -15.40 -1.36
C ASP A 147 -19.36 -15.64 -2.34
N ASP A 148 -18.37 -14.75 -2.36
CA ASP A 148 -17.34 -14.71 -3.40
C ASP A 148 -15.94 -14.58 -2.79
N THR A 149 -14.96 -15.26 -3.39
CA THR A 149 -13.70 -15.70 -2.75
C THR A 149 -12.45 -15.00 -3.20
N TRP A 150 -12.51 -14.21 -4.27
CA TRP A 150 -11.29 -13.59 -4.82
C TRP A 150 -11.00 -12.18 -4.25
N PHE A 151 -11.62 -11.79 -3.13
CA PHE A 151 -11.64 -10.40 -2.64
C PHE A 151 -10.57 -10.05 -1.61
N ALA A 152 -9.79 -11.02 -1.12
CA ALA A 152 -8.99 -10.85 0.09
C ALA A 152 -8.05 -9.62 0.08
N ASP A 153 -7.60 -9.18 -1.10
CA ASP A 153 -6.59 -8.11 -1.20
C ASP A 153 -7.11 -6.75 -1.72
N SER A 154 -8.42 -6.58 -1.91
CA SER A 154 -8.98 -5.41 -2.62
C SER A 154 -9.90 -4.52 -1.79
N TRP A 155 -9.77 -4.56 -0.47
CA TRP A 155 -10.55 -3.74 0.46
C TRP A 155 -9.78 -2.49 0.93
N ALA A 156 -10.49 -1.37 1.06
CA ALA A 156 -9.99 -0.13 1.63
C ALA A 156 -10.99 0.42 2.64
N VAL A 157 -10.50 0.93 3.77
CA VAL A 157 -11.34 1.46 4.84
C VAL A 157 -11.34 2.98 4.84
N GLY A 158 -12.54 3.54 4.70
CA GLY A 158 -12.93 4.94 4.70
C GLY A 158 -12.58 5.68 6.00
N PRO A 159 -12.32 7.00 5.94
CA PRO A 159 -12.24 7.82 7.16
C PRO A 159 -13.59 7.90 7.91
N ASP A 160 -14.70 7.58 7.24
CA ASP A 160 -16.04 7.42 7.80
C ASP A 160 -16.28 6.04 8.45
N GLY A 161 -15.30 5.14 8.36
CA GLY A 161 -15.40 3.77 8.88
C GLY A 161 -16.12 2.79 7.94
N VAL A 162 -16.45 3.21 6.71
CA VAL A 162 -17.01 2.32 5.68
C VAL A 162 -15.88 1.60 4.95
N THR A 163 -15.97 0.29 4.78
CA THR A 163 -15.02 -0.53 4.02
C THR A 163 -15.53 -0.76 2.61
N TYR A 164 -14.71 -0.45 1.60
CA TYR A 164 -15.00 -0.61 0.18
C TYR A 164 -14.15 -1.72 -0.42
N GLY A 165 -14.79 -2.73 -1.00
CA GLY A 165 -14.13 -3.88 -1.61
C GLY A 165 -14.37 -3.94 -3.09
N VAL A 166 -13.34 -4.24 -3.87
CA VAL A 166 -13.46 -4.45 -5.31
C VAL A 166 -13.25 -5.94 -5.61
N GLY A 167 -14.11 -6.52 -6.43
CA GLY A 167 -13.81 -7.80 -7.06
C GLY A 167 -14.50 -7.95 -8.40
N HIS A 168 -14.53 -9.18 -8.92
CA HIS A 168 -14.72 -9.43 -10.35
C HIS A 168 -15.75 -10.53 -10.55
N THR A 169 -16.73 -10.31 -11.43
CA THR A 169 -17.90 -11.20 -11.57
C THR A 169 -17.63 -12.44 -12.43
N ASP A 170 -16.73 -12.31 -13.41
CA ASP A 170 -16.23 -13.35 -14.30
C ASP A 170 -15.04 -12.75 -15.05
N GLN A 171 -13.95 -13.50 -15.21
CA GLN A 171 -12.79 -13.04 -15.97
C GLN A 171 -13.17 -12.72 -17.42
N ASP A 172 -14.14 -13.39 -18.03
CA ASP A 172 -14.49 -13.12 -19.43
C ASP A 172 -15.35 -11.86 -19.62
N ALA A 173 -16.07 -11.46 -18.58
CA ALA A 173 -16.98 -10.31 -18.60
C ALA A 173 -16.25 -8.95 -18.60
N GLU A 174 -14.97 -8.89 -18.16
CA GLU A 174 -14.26 -7.64 -17.88
C GLU A 174 -15.15 -6.67 -17.10
N ALA A 175 -15.60 -7.07 -15.91
CA ALA A 175 -16.43 -6.25 -15.05
C ALA A 175 -16.02 -6.42 -13.59
N SER A 176 -16.10 -5.33 -12.84
CA SER A 176 -15.87 -5.30 -11.41
C SER A 176 -17.10 -4.88 -10.64
N VAL A 177 -17.28 -5.53 -9.50
CA VAL A 177 -18.31 -5.20 -8.51
C VAL A 177 -17.61 -4.59 -7.30
N ILE A 178 -18.01 -3.37 -6.99
CA ILE A 178 -17.57 -2.66 -5.81
C ILE A 178 -18.66 -2.80 -4.76
N LYS A 179 -18.29 -3.24 -3.56
CA LYS A 179 -19.19 -3.42 -2.42
C LYS A 179 -18.79 -2.45 -1.32
N ALA A 180 -19.74 -2.05 -0.47
CA ALA A 180 -19.48 -1.22 0.70
C ALA A 180 -20.15 -1.80 1.95
N LEU A 181 -19.39 -1.85 3.03
CA LEU A 181 -19.76 -2.42 4.32
C LEU A 181 -19.49 -1.39 5.43
N ASP A 182 -20.40 -1.25 6.37
CA ASP A 182 -20.13 -0.57 7.64
C ASP A 182 -20.37 -1.52 8.82
N ARG A 183 -20.25 -1.03 10.06
CA ARG A 183 -20.47 -1.86 11.25
C ARG A 183 -21.90 -2.43 11.36
N SER A 184 -22.88 -1.85 10.68
CA SER A 184 -24.27 -2.33 10.66
C SER A 184 -24.52 -3.39 9.59
N GLY A 185 -23.69 -3.42 8.54
CA GLY A 185 -23.80 -4.37 7.43
C GLY A 185 -23.64 -3.67 6.08
N TRP A 186 -24.26 -4.23 5.04
CA TRP A 186 -24.22 -3.66 3.70
C TRP A 186 -24.76 -2.23 3.66
N VAL A 187 -24.00 -1.33 3.05
CA VAL A 187 -24.41 0.07 2.90
C VAL A 187 -25.44 0.19 1.79
N ALA A 188 -26.54 0.92 2.03
CA ALA A 188 -27.58 1.15 1.04
C ALA A 188 -27.03 1.88 -0.21
N GLY A 189 -27.48 1.46 -1.40
CA GLY A 189 -26.98 1.98 -2.67
C GLY A 189 -25.83 1.17 -3.29
N TRP A 190 -25.32 0.17 -2.55
CA TRP A 190 -24.30 -0.77 -3.00
C TRP A 190 -24.90 -2.17 -3.22
N PRO A 191 -24.31 -3.04 -4.06
CA PRO A 191 -23.07 -2.84 -4.81
C PRO A 191 -23.20 -2.01 -6.08
N VAL A 192 -22.05 -1.55 -6.61
CA VAL A 192 -21.94 -0.84 -7.90
C VAL A 192 -21.10 -1.67 -8.87
N THR A 193 -21.56 -1.83 -10.10
CA THR A 193 -20.82 -2.54 -11.16
C THR A 193 -20.16 -1.55 -12.12
N LEU A 194 -18.88 -1.74 -12.41
CA LEU A 194 -18.10 -0.96 -13.35
C LEU A 194 -17.47 -1.84 -14.44
N PRO A 195 -17.31 -1.34 -15.68
CA PRO A 195 -16.64 -2.09 -16.74
C PRO A 195 -15.10 -2.06 -16.57
N GLY A 196 -14.47 -3.21 -16.75
CA GLY A 196 -13.04 -3.46 -16.62
C GLY A 196 -12.67 -4.28 -15.38
N TYR A 197 -11.43 -4.77 -15.34
CA TYR A 197 -10.81 -5.32 -14.14
C TYR A 197 -10.43 -4.19 -13.21
N GLY A 198 -11.09 -4.12 -12.06
CA GLY A 198 -10.84 -3.16 -11.01
C GLY A 198 -9.60 -3.49 -10.20
N SER A 199 -8.80 -2.47 -9.87
CA SER A 199 -7.79 -2.51 -8.82
C SER A 199 -8.43 -2.55 -7.43
N ALA A 200 -7.62 -2.78 -6.40
CA ALA A 200 -7.99 -2.40 -5.04
C ALA A 200 -8.40 -0.91 -4.97
N ALA A 201 -9.38 -0.61 -4.12
CA ALA A 201 -9.87 0.75 -3.94
C ALA A 201 -8.84 1.63 -3.21
N ARG A 202 -8.82 2.92 -3.55
CA ARG A 202 -8.04 3.95 -2.86
C ARG A 202 -8.94 5.11 -2.49
N LEU A 203 -8.61 5.78 -1.40
CA LEU A 203 -9.44 6.85 -0.87
C LEU A 203 -8.76 8.20 -1.07
N GLY A 204 -9.51 9.13 -1.64
CA GLY A 204 -9.13 10.54 -1.66
C GLY A 204 -9.31 11.19 -0.30
N SER A 205 -8.72 12.38 -0.14
CA SER A 205 -8.82 13.17 1.10
C SER A 205 -10.26 13.59 1.45
N GLY A 206 -11.16 13.62 0.48
CA GLY A 206 -12.59 13.88 0.68
C GLY A 206 -13.44 12.61 0.86
N GLY A 207 -12.83 11.44 1.03
CA GLY A 207 -13.55 10.16 1.15
C GLY A 207 -14.03 9.60 -0.18
N GLN A 208 -13.65 10.18 -1.32
CA GLN A 208 -13.98 9.62 -2.63
C GLN A 208 -13.25 8.30 -2.85
N ILE A 209 -13.94 7.34 -3.48
CA ILE A 209 -13.38 6.02 -3.79
C ILE A 209 -12.83 6.06 -5.21
N VAL A 210 -11.53 5.78 -5.37
CA VAL A 210 -10.82 5.81 -6.64
C VAL A 210 -10.42 4.38 -7.01
N VAL A 211 -10.83 3.93 -8.19
CA VAL A 211 -10.55 2.59 -8.71
C VAL A 211 -9.99 2.70 -10.12
N MET A 212 -8.92 1.95 -10.41
CA MET A 212 -8.39 1.78 -11.75
C MET A 212 -9.08 0.61 -12.44
N LEU A 213 -9.48 0.77 -13.69
CA LEU A 213 -10.23 -0.21 -14.47
C LEU A 213 -9.44 -0.56 -15.74
N GLY A 214 -8.78 -1.72 -15.75
CA GLY A 214 -8.04 -2.24 -16.90
C GLY A 214 -8.91 -3.08 -17.83
N SER A 215 -8.59 -3.10 -19.13
CA SER A 215 -9.18 -4.05 -20.09
C SER A 215 -8.05 -4.84 -20.75
N ALA A 216 -8.01 -6.15 -20.50
CA ALA A 216 -7.02 -7.04 -21.10
C ALA A 216 -7.26 -7.18 -22.62
N LYS A 217 -8.53 -7.18 -23.06
CA LYS A 217 -8.88 -7.25 -24.49
C LYS A 217 -8.46 -6.02 -25.27
N LYS A 218 -8.54 -4.84 -24.66
CA LYS A 218 -8.28 -3.56 -25.34
C LYS A 218 -6.89 -3.01 -25.07
N HIS A 219 -6.19 -3.53 -24.07
CA HIS A 219 -4.94 -2.96 -23.55
C HIS A 219 -5.09 -1.47 -23.23
N THR A 220 -6.17 -1.13 -22.51
CA THR A 220 -6.49 0.24 -22.12
C THR A 220 -6.93 0.30 -20.67
N THR A 221 -6.77 1.48 -20.07
CA THR A 221 -7.15 1.73 -18.67
C THR A 221 -8.10 2.92 -18.56
N ARG A 222 -8.96 2.91 -17.55
CA ARG A 222 -9.74 4.06 -17.09
C ARG A 222 -9.61 4.22 -15.59
N VAL A 223 -9.95 5.39 -15.08
CA VAL A 223 -10.11 5.64 -13.64
C VAL A 223 -11.57 5.98 -13.37
N SER A 224 -12.12 5.37 -12.32
CA SER A 224 -13.43 5.71 -11.77
C SER A 224 -13.26 6.39 -10.42
N VAL A 225 -14.01 7.47 -10.20
CA VAL A 225 -14.18 8.08 -8.88
C VAL A 225 -15.64 7.93 -8.48
N LEU A 226 -15.88 7.30 -7.33
CA LEU A 226 -17.21 7.10 -6.75
C LEU A 226 -17.37 7.96 -5.50
N ASP A 227 -18.58 8.44 -5.28
CA ASP A 227 -18.99 9.00 -3.99
C ASP A 227 -19.47 7.90 -3.02
N ALA A 228 -19.76 8.28 -1.77
CA ALA A 228 -20.23 7.35 -0.74
C ALA A 228 -21.58 6.69 -1.08
N GLY A 229 -22.39 7.32 -1.96
CA GLY A 229 -23.66 6.79 -2.45
C GLY A 229 -23.51 5.85 -3.66
N GLY A 230 -22.30 5.64 -4.14
CA GLY A 230 -22.00 4.77 -5.29
C GLY A 230 -22.13 5.45 -6.65
N ALA A 231 -22.43 6.75 -6.72
CA ALA A 231 -22.45 7.46 -8.00
C ALA A 231 -21.01 7.59 -8.52
N SER A 232 -20.78 7.24 -9.78
CA SER A 232 -19.44 7.17 -10.36
C SER A 232 -19.25 8.12 -11.54
N VAL A 233 -18.03 8.65 -11.65
CA VAL A 233 -17.54 9.39 -12.84
C VAL A 233 -16.33 8.66 -13.39
N LEU A 234 -16.31 8.44 -14.70
CA LEU A 234 -15.21 7.79 -15.40
C LEU A 234 -14.33 8.80 -16.14
N SER A 235 -13.02 8.54 -16.13
CA SER A 235 -12.07 9.23 -16.98
C SER A 235 -12.27 8.89 -18.47
N GLY A 236 -11.61 9.67 -19.32
CA GLY A 236 -11.28 9.22 -20.67
C GLY A 236 -10.43 7.95 -20.68
N VAL A 237 -10.33 7.30 -21.84
CA VAL A 237 -9.48 6.11 -22.01
C VAL A 237 -8.01 6.51 -21.98
N LEU A 238 -7.22 5.82 -21.16
CA LEU A 238 -5.76 5.92 -21.12
C LEU A 238 -5.18 4.81 -22.00
N PRO A 239 -4.32 5.13 -22.98
CA PRO A 239 -3.67 4.13 -23.83
C PRO A 239 -2.49 3.50 -23.08
N MET A 240 -2.81 2.69 -22.08
CA MET A 240 -1.86 1.89 -21.31
C MET A 240 -2.50 0.56 -20.92
N ALA A 241 -1.69 -0.51 -20.86
CA ALA A 241 -2.13 -1.79 -20.35
C ALA A 241 -1.91 -1.85 -18.84
N THR A 242 -2.91 -2.26 -18.07
CA THR A 242 -2.79 -2.49 -16.61
C THR A 242 -3.41 -3.81 -16.16
N ALA A 243 -3.86 -4.65 -17.09
CA ALA A 243 -4.39 -5.98 -16.79
C ALA A 243 -4.21 -6.89 -18.01
N GLU A 244 -3.96 -8.17 -17.75
CA GLU A 244 -3.81 -9.25 -18.73
C GLU A 244 -4.65 -10.46 -18.36
N ARG A 245 -4.93 -11.34 -19.33
CA ARG A 245 -5.68 -12.58 -19.10
C ARG A 245 -4.78 -13.66 -18.51
N THR A 246 -5.21 -14.24 -17.38
CA THR A 246 -4.49 -15.28 -16.61
C THR A 246 -4.24 -16.60 -17.33
N TYR A 247 -4.87 -16.87 -18.47
CA TYR A 247 -4.74 -18.14 -19.20
C TYR A 247 -3.91 -18.06 -20.49
N ASP A 248 -3.51 -16.86 -20.94
CA ASP A 248 -2.92 -16.67 -22.27
C ASP A 248 -1.38 -16.80 -22.30
N VAL A 249 -0.73 -16.90 -21.14
CA VAL A 249 0.74 -16.90 -21.02
C VAL A 249 1.20 -17.87 -19.93
N GLY A 250 2.09 -18.81 -20.29
CA GLY A 250 2.86 -19.55 -19.29
C GLY A 250 3.85 -18.60 -18.64
N GLY A 251 3.69 -18.31 -17.34
CA GLY A 251 4.58 -17.41 -16.61
C GLY A 251 3.85 -16.53 -15.59
N CYS A 252 4.51 -15.44 -15.21
CA CYS A 252 3.96 -14.39 -14.36
C CYS A 252 2.86 -13.61 -15.11
N VAL A 253 1.68 -13.42 -14.51
CA VAL A 253 0.55 -12.67 -15.10
C VAL A 253 0.04 -11.60 -14.16
N VAL A 254 -0.20 -10.41 -14.72
CA VAL A 254 -0.81 -9.26 -14.02
C VAL A 254 -2.30 -9.26 -14.28
N GLY A 255 -3.05 -10.06 -13.51
CA GLY A 255 -4.48 -10.27 -13.72
C GLY A 255 -5.36 -9.05 -13.41
N ILE A 256 -4.89 -8.14 -12.55
CA ILE A 256 -5.62 -6.94 -12.13
C ILE A 256 -4.70 -5.72 -12.04
N PRO A 257 -5.21 -4.50 -12.23
CA PRO A 257 -4.40 -3.30 -12.09
C PRO A 257 -3.93 -3.05 -10.66
N SER A 258 -2.74 -2.49 -10.50
CA SER A 258 -2.31 -1.93 -9.21
C SER A 258 -3.25 -0.82 -8.77
N ALA A 259 -3.38 -0.61 -7.46
CA ALA A 259 -4.19 0.48 -6.93
C ALA A 259 -3.63 1.85 -7.37
N PRO A 260 -4.48 2.81 -7.79
CA PRO A 260 -4.01 4.13 -8.18
C PRO A 260 -3.41 4.88 -6.98
N LEU A 261 -2.63 5.92 -7.23
CA LEU A 261 -2.16 6.81 -6.17
C LEU A 261 -3.00 8.07 -6.16
N VAL A 262 -3.44 8.51 -4.98
CA VAL A 262 -4.25 9.72 -4.82
C VAL A 262 -3.46 10.72 -3.96
N GLY A 263 -3.10 11.85 -4.54
CA GLY A 263 -2.41 12.92 -3.84
C GLY A 263 -3.34 13.72 -2.91
N GLY A 264 -2.77 14.43 -1.94
CA GLY A 264 -3.54 15.27 -1.01
C GLY A 264 -4.34 16.39 -1.69
N ASN A 265 -3.86 16.85 -2.85
CA ASN A 265 -4.54 17.82 -3.72
C ASN A 265 -5.61 17.19 -4.66
N GLY A 266 -5.87 15.89 -4.54
CA GLY A 266 -6.81 15.14 -5.37
C GLY A 266 -6.29 14.74 -6.75
N SER A 267 -5.02 14.98 -7.07
CA SER A 267 -4.39 14.39 -8.27
C SER A 267 -4.39 12.87 -8.17
N ILE A 268 -4.56 12.20 -9.31
CA ILE A 268 -4.60 10.73 -9.39
C ILE A 268 -3.50 10.28 -10.34
N TYR A 269 -2.67 9.34 -9.91
CA TYR A 269 -1.62 8.75 -10.73
C TYR A 269 -1.90 7.28 -11.01
N VAL A 270 -1.70 6.92 -12.28
CA VAL A 270 -1.91 5.58 -12.82
C VAL A 270 -0.56 5.09 -13.34
N TYR A 271 -0.10 3.97 -12.78
CA TYR A 271 1.13 3.29 -13.19
C TYR A 271 0.81 1.82 -13.47
N SER A 272 1.72 1.12 -14.14
CA SER A 272 1.52 -0.28 -14.52
C SER A 272 2.78 -1.10 -14.30
N GLU A 273 2.57 -2.40 -14.15
CA GLU A 273 3.62 -3.42 -14.24
C GLU A 273 3.89 -3.83 -15.70
N LEU A 274 2.93 -3.56 -16.59
CA LEU A 274 2.93 -3.95 -18.00
C LEU A 274 3.35 -2.81 -18.94
N ASP A 275 3.34 -1.57 -18.46
CA ASP A 275 3.61 -0.37 -19.25
C ASP A 275 4.51 0.57 -18.43
N SER A 276 5.51 1.15 -19.08
CA SER A 276 6.42 2.10 -18.44
C SER A 276 5.82 3.51 -18.32
N SER A 277 4.80 3.82 -19.11
CA SER A 277 4.14 5.13 -19.11
C SER A 277 3.32 5.31 -17.85
N ILE A 278 3.46 6.49 -17.23
CA ILE A 278 2.69 6.86 -16.05
C ILE A 278 1.77 8.01 -16.44
N TYR A 279 0.50 7.94 -16.05
CA TYR A 279 -0.48 8.99 -16.31
C TYR A 279 -0.82 9.74 -15.03
N GLY A 280 -0.91 11.06 -15.15
CA GLY A 280 -1.42 11.95 -14.11
C GLY A 280 -2.77 12.54 -14.53
N LEU A 281 -3.75 12.46 -13.64
CA LEU A 281 -5.08 13.02 -13.81
C LEU A 281 -5.33 14.11 -12.76
N THR A 282 -6.06 15.15 -13.17
CA THR A 282 -6.65 16.13 -12.24
C THR A 282 -7.78 15.48 -11.43
N PRO A 283 -8.27 16.13 -10.35
CA PRO A 283 -9.46 15.67 -9.63
C PRO A 283 -10.71 15.51 -10.50
N SER A 284 -10.79 16.23 -11.63
CA SER A 284 -11.87 16.15 -12.61
C SER A 284 -11.65 15.05 -13.67
N LEU A 285 -10.69 14.15 -13.46
CA LEU A 285 -10.37 13.02 -14.34
C LEU A 285 -9.92 13.39 -15.76
N THR A 286 -9.30 14.57 -15.90
CA THR A 286 -8.64 14.98 -17.15
C THR A 286 -7.13 14.78 -17.03
N ILE A 287 -6.49 14.32 -18.11
CA ILE A 287 -5.02 14.17 -18.15
C ILE A 287 -4.37 15.51 -17.88
N MET A 288 -3.45 15.55 -16.93
CA MET A 288 -2.69 16.74 -16.56
C MET A 288 -1.79 17.18 -17.72
N LYS A 289 -1.59 18.49 -17.85
CA LYS A 289 -0.68 19.02 -18.88
C LYS A 289 0.73 18.49 -18.64
N GLY A 290 1.38 18.01 -19.71
CA GLY A 290 2.73 17.45 -19.65
C GLY A 290 2.78 15.94 -19.36
N TRP A 291 1.62 15.28 -19.21
CA TRP A 291 1.51 13.83 -19.04
C TRP A 291 1.08 13.15 -20.35
N PRO A 292 1.43 11.87 -20.57
CA PRO A 292 2.09 10.94 -19.65
C PRO A 292 3.58 11.23 -19.39
N PHE A 293 4.10 10.74 -18.27
CA PHE A 293 5.52 10.73 -17.97
C PHE A 293 6.12 9.37 -18.32
N GLU A 294 7.20 9.37 -19.09
CA GLU A 294 7.96 8.18 -19.46
C GLU A 294 9.32 8.23 -18.75
N PRO A 295 9.58 7.35 -17.76
CA PRO A 295 10.85 7.34 -17.07
C PRO A 295 11.97 6.87 -18.00
N ALA A 296 13.15 7.48 -17.91
CA ALA A 296 14.30 7.14 -18.74
C ALA A 296 14.87 5.73 -18.48
N THR A 297 14.51 5.14 -17.34
CA THR A 297 14.88 3.78 -16.91
C THR A 297 13.69 3.14 -16.23
N SER A 298 13.63 1.81 -16.22
CA SER A 298 12.54 1.08 -15.58
C SER A 298 12.41 1.39 -14.08
N LEU A 299 11.19 1.24 -13.57
CA LEU A 299 10.93 1.27 -12.13
C LEU A 299 11.70 0.14 -11.44
N VAL A 300 12.15 0.39 -10.20
CA VAL A 300 12.71 -0.66 -9.36
C VAL A 300 11.63 -1.70 -9.10
N THR A 301 11.96 -2.97 -9.30
CA THR A 301 11.15 -4.11 -8.88
C THR A 301 11.91 -4.78 -7.74
N ALA A 302 11.43 -4.65 -6.51
CA ALA A 302 12.12 -5.22 -5.35
C ALA A 302 12.22 -6.74 -5.53
N ARG A 303 13.44 -7.27 -5.47
CA ARG A 303 13.66 -8.71 -5.62
C ARG A 303 13.55 -9.36 -4.24
N PRO A 304 12.53 -10.16 -3.95
CA PRO A 304 12.52 -10.88 -2.69
C PRO A 304 13.75 -11.80 -2.62
N GLY A 305 14.23 -12.09 -1.41
CA GLY A 305 15.37 -13.00 -1.24
C GLY A 305 15.07 -14.41 -1.76
N LEU A 306 16.13 -15.24 -1.86
CA LEU A 306 16.17 -16.61 -2.39
C LEU A 306 15.01 -17.55 -1.98
N GLU A 307 14.30 -17.26 -0.89
CA GLU A 307 13.17 -18.07 -0.41
C GLU A 307 11.92 -17.96 -1.30
N PHE A 308 11.72 -16.84 -2.01
CA PHE A 308 10.58 -16.64 -2.91
C PHE A 308 10.93 -16.78 -4.39
N GLU A 309 12.22 -16.74 -4.75
CA GLU A 309 12.68 -16.89 -6.15
C GLU A 309 12.41 -18.30 -6.72
N HIS A 310 12.07 -19.28 -5.88
CA HIS A 310 11.77 -20.65 -6.28
C HIS A 310 10.27 -20.95 -6.45
N GLU A 311 9.38 -20.01 -6.13
CA GLU A 311 7.95 -20.16 -6.41
C GLU A 311 7.70 -19.83 -7.88
N ALA A 312 7.54 -20.87 -8.71
CA ALA A 312 7.16 -20.73 -10.10
C ALA A 312 5.86 -19.91 -10.21
N GLY A 313 5.95 -18.68 -10.73
CA GLY A 313 4.81 -17.79 -10.91
C GLY A 313 4.89 -16.44 -10.19
N TYR A 314 5.92 -16.17 -9.37
CA TYR A 314 6.07 -14.85 -8.73
C TYR A 314 6.28 -13.72 -9.75
N CYS A 315 5.42 -12.70 -9.67
CA CYS A 315 5.50 -11.46 -10.43
C CYS A 315 6.11 -10.35 -9.57
N PRO A 316 7.35 -9.91 -9.82
CA PRO A 316 7.91 -8.80 -9.09
C PRO A 316 7.22 -7.50 -9.51
N SER A 317 6.33 -6.98 -8.67
CA SER A 317 5.70 -5.67 -8.85
C SER A 317 6.73 -4.54 -8.70
N PRO A 318 6.57 -3.42 -9.43
CA PRO A 318 7.39 -2.24 -9.21
C PRO A 318 7.14 -1.67 -7.80
N VAL A 319 8.17 -1.08 -7.23
CA VAL A 319 8.09 -0.34 -5.96
C VAL A 319 7.02 0.72 -6.10
N VAL A 320 6.01 0.65 -5.22
CA VAL A 320 4.87 1.58 -5.22
C VAL A 320 5.39 3.02 -5.11
N PRO A 321 5.05 3.89 -6.07
CA PRO A 321 5.48 5.29 -6.01
C PRO A 321 4.87 6.06 -4.84
N GLY A 322 5.54 7.12 -4.42
CA GLY A 322 5.03 8.05 -3.41
C GLY A 322 4.38 9.27 -4.05
N VAL A 323 3.37 9.87 -3.41
CA VAL A 323 2.78 11.14 -3.84
C VAL A 323 2.81 12.13 -2.70
N GLY A 324 3.40 13.30 -2.95
CA GLY A 324 3.46 14.39 -1.99
C GLY A 324 2.15 15.16 -1.85
N PRO A 325 2.04 15.99 -0.80
CA PRO A 325 0.84 16.81 -0.54
C PRO A 325 0.55 17.81 -1.67
N ASP A 326 1.57 18.27 -2.39
CA ASP A 326 1.45 19.16 -3.55
C ASP A 326 1.16 18.41 -4.87
N GLY A 327 0.98 17.09 -4.79
CA GLY A 327 0.80 16.20 -5.93
C GLY A 327 2.10 15.82 -6.63
N THR A 328 3.29 16.12 -6.10
CA THR A 328 4.54 15.63 -6.70
C THR A 328 4.61 14.11 -6.62
N LEU A 329 4.77 13.42 -7.76
CA LEU A 329 4.97 11.98 -7.84
C LEU A 329 6.46 11.67 -7.65
N VAL A 330 6.79 10.72 -6.78
CA VAL A 330 8.16 10.26 -6.54
C VAL A 330 8.29 8.79 -6.90
N LEU A 331 9.24 8.49 -7.80
CA LEU A 331 9.45 7.16 -8.38
C LEU A 331 10.83 6.62 -8.01
N SER A 332 10.90 5.34 -7.68
CA SER A 332 12.15 4.58 -7.58
C SER A 332 12.52 4.02 -8.95
N LEU A 333 13.67 4.42 -9.47
CA LEU A 333 14.19 3.99 -10.77
C LEU A 333 15.42 3.10 -10.60
N GLN A 334 15.53 2.08 -11.45
CA GLN A 334 16.71 1.22 -11.53
C GLN A 334 17.97 2.02 -11.88
N ALA A 335 19.14 1.43 -11.58
CA ALA A 335 20.42 2.04 -11.93
C ALA A 335 20.55 2.18 -13.46
N ARG A 336 20.91 3.39 -13.93
CA ARG A 336 21.15 3.64 -15.37
C ARG A 336 22.35 2.88 -15.94
N THR A 337 23.28 2.45 -15.08
CA THR A 337 24.50 1.71 -15.46
C THR A 337 24.90 0.81 -14.30
N SER A 338 25.72 -0.21 -14.57
CA SER A 338 26.28 -1.08 -13.52
C SER A 338 27.22 -0.37 -12.55
N THR A 339 27.64 0.88 -12.82
CA THR A 339 28.61 1.61 -12.00
C THR A 339 27.98 2.59 -11.01
N VAL A 340 26.66 2.79 -11.06
CA VAL A 340 25.91 3.64 -10.11
C VAL A 340 24.79 2.84 -9.46
N GLY A 341 24.21 3.36 -8.38
CA GLY A 341 22.98 2.82 -7.82
C GLY A 341 21.75 3.36 -8.55
N GLY A 342 20.58 2.86 -8.14
CA GLY A 342 19.27 3.37 -8.51
C GLY A 342 19.07 4.82 -8.05
N SER A 343 18.00 5.41 -8.53
CA SER A 343 17.70 6.82 -8.27
C SER A 343 16.25 7.03 -7.86
N LEU A 344 15.99 8.13 -7.16
CA LEU A 344 14.65 8.66 -7.00
C LEU A 344 14.47 9.82 -7.97
N VAL A 345 13.32 9.90 -8.63
CA VAL A 345 12.92 11.07 -9.41
C VAL A 345 11.62 11.65 -8.86
N ALA A 346 11.54 12.97 -8.77
CA ALA A 346 10.33 13.69 -8.40
C ALA A 346 9.77 14.41 -9.64
N VAL A 347 8.50 14.17 -9.95
CA VAL A 347 7.79 14.69 -11.12
C VAL A 347 6.63 15.57 -10.66
N GLY A 348 6.60 16.82 -11.11
CA GLY A 348 5.54 17.76 -10.80
C GLY A 348 4.22 17.43 -11.49
N THR A 349 3.15 18.09 -11.07
CA THR A 349 1.83 18.00 -11.75
C THR A 349 1.85 18.54 -13.18
N ASP A 350 2.90 19.28 -13.56
CA ASP A 350 3.19 19.73 -14.92
C ASP A 350 3.93 18.70 -15.79
N GLY A 351 4.18 17.50 -15.26
CA GLY A 351 4.84 16.40 -15.97
C GLY A 351 6.36 16.57 -16.08
N LEU A 352 6.93 17.61 -15.45
CA LEU A 352 8.36 17.89 -15.51
C LEU A 352 9.07 17.33 -14.27
N VAL A 353 10.29 16.84 -14.46
CA VAL A 353 11.19 16.50 -13.35
C VAL A 353 11.52 17.77 -12.58
N ARG A 354 11.35 17.72 -11.25
CA ARG A 354 11.64 18.84 -10.35
C ARG A 354 13.12 19.22 -10.42
N ALA A 355 13.42 20.52 -10.35
CA ALA A 355 14.81 20.99 -10.31
C ALA A 355 15.58 20.36 -9.12
N GLY A 356 16.82 19.94 -9.38
CA GLY A 356 17.67 19.23 -8.40
C GLY A 356 17.53 17.71 -8.43
N TRP A 357 16.47 17.17 -9.03
CA TRP A 357 16.28 15.72 -9.19
C TRP A 357 16.89 15.22 -10.52
N PRO A 358 17.29 13.94 -10.62
CA PRO A 358 17.12 12.85 -9.66
C PRO A 358 18.13 12.83 -8.50
N VAL A 359 17.78 12.13 -7.41
CA VAL A 359 18.69 11.81 -6.31
C VAL A 359 19.21 10.38 -6.47
N GLU A 360 20.52 10.22 -6.63
CA GLU A 360 21.16 8.94 -6.98
C GLU A 360 21.86 8.29 -5.78
N LEU A 361 21.73 6.97 -5.67
CA LEU A 361 22.57 6.19 -4.77
C LEU A 361 23.97 6.07 -5.34
N LYS A 362 24.96 6.33 -4.48
CA LYS A 362 26.38 6.33 -4.89
C LYS A 362 26.91 4.93 -5.16
N ARG A 363 26.36 3.92 -4.51
CA ARG A 363 26.88 2.56 -4.56
C ARG A 363 26.30 1.79 -5.74
N SER A 364 27.18 1.19 -6.53
CA SER A 364 26.80 0.26 -7.60
C SER A 364 25.90 -0.86 -7.08
N GLY A 365 24.80 -1.12 -7.80
CA GLY A 365 23.84 -2.17 -7.46
C GLY A 365 22.92 -1.85 -6.27
N ALA A 366 23.02 -0.66 -5.66
CA ALA A 366 22.07 -0.23 -4.65
C ALA A 366 20.75 0.21 -5.29
N GLU A 367 19.63 -0.02 -4.61
CA GLU A 367 18.29 0.29 -5.13
C GLU A 367 17.38 0.84 -4.04
N PHE A 368 16.38 1.65 -4.43
CA PHE A 368 15.33 2.13 -3.52
C PHE A 368 14.14 1.18 -3.54
N TRP A 369 13.90 0.48 -2.43
CA TRP A 369 12.90 -0.59 -2.32
C TRP A 369 11.57 -0.14 -1.71
N SER A 370 11.50 1.07 -1.17
CA SER A 370 10.27 1.66 -0.68
C SER A 370 10.41 3.18 -0.64
N VAL A 371 9.33 3.88 -0.96
CA VAL A 371 9.25 5.34 -0.92
C VAL A 371 7.93 5.77 -0.30
N VAL A 372 7.99 6.76 0.59
CA VAL A 372 6.82 7.44 1.15
C VAL A 372 7.10 8.93 1.25
N VAL A 373 6.07 9.77 1.09
CA VAL A 373 6.23 11.23 1.15
C VAL A 373 5.44 11.76 2.34
N GLY A 374 6.10 12.52 3.20
CA GLY A 374 5.51 13.12 4.39
C GLY A 374 4.65 14.35 4.10
N PRO A 375 3.89 14.83 5.10
CA PRO A 375 3.02 16.00 4.96
C PRO A 375 3.78 17.32 4.71
N ASP A 376 5.08 17.36 5.00
CA ASP A 376 5.97 18.50 4.70
C ASP A 376 6.64 18.39 3.31
N GLY A 377 6.28 17.36 2.53
CA GLY A 377 6.89 17.05 1.24
C GLY A 377 8.22 16.31 1.32
N THR A 378 8.73 15.98 2.52
CA THR A 378 9.94 15.17 2.66
C THR A 378 9.70 13.76 2.12
N THR A 379 10.55 13.34 1.19
CA THR A 379 10.57 11.96 0.69
C THR A 379 11.42 11.11 1.61
N TYR A 380 10.86 10.05 2.16
CA TYR A 380 11.61 9.02 2.87
C TYR A 380 11.72 7.78 1.98
N ALA A 381 12.93 7.27 1.82
CA ALA A 381 13.18 6.10 0.98
C ALA A 381 14.09 5.09 1.65
N LEU A 382 13.75 3.81 1.49
CA LEU A 382 14.58 2.69 1.92
C LEU A 382 15.53 2.32 0.79
N ALA A 383 16.82 2.49 1.01
CA ALA A 383 17.89 2.02 0.14
C ALA A 383 18.42 0.67 0.63
N ILE A 384 18.53 -0.30 -0.27
CA ILE A 384 19.26 -1.55 -0.05
C ILE A 384 20.59 -1.43 -0.77
N GLU A 385 21.69 -1.59 -0.04
CA GLU A 385 23.04 -1.36 -0.54
C GLU A 385 23.87 -2.66 -0.49
N PRO A 386 24.41 -3.15 -1.61
CA PRO A 386 25.26 -4.34 -1.63
C PRO A 386 26.53 -4.15 -0.80
N GLU A 387 26.92 -5.17 -0.04
CA GLU A 387 28.10 -5.17 0.83
C GLU A 387 29.06 -6.31 0.47
N ALA A 388 30.28 -6.26 1.01
CA ALA A 388 31.27 -7.31 0.77
C ALA A 388 30.77 -8.69 1.27
N GLY A 389 31.14 -9.75 0.56
CA GLY A 389 30.78 -11.12 0.94
C GLY A 389 29.32 -11.51 0.63
N GLY A 390 28.65 -10.82 -0.29
CA GLY A 390 27.26 -11.11 -0.67
C GLY A 390 26.23 -10.67 0.36
N LYS A 391 26.62 -9.77 1.26
CA LYS A 391 25.78 -9.16 2.28
C LYS A 391 25.08 -7.92 1.73
N SER A 392 24.15 -7.35 2.48
CA SER A 392 23.54 -6.06 2.17
C SER A 392 23.27 -5.29 3.44
N SER A 393 23.41 -3.97 3.38
CA SER A 393 22.92 -3.07 4.41
C SER A 393 21.62 -2.40 3.94
N ALA A 394 20.85 -1.90 4.90
CA ALA A 394 19.65 -1.13 4.61
C ALA A 394 19.71 0.23 5.30
N SER A 395 19.49 1.29 4.53
CA SER A 395 19.55 2.67 4.98
C SER A 395 18.26 3.40 4.63
N ILE A 396 17.79 4.27 5.52
CA ILE A 396 16.69 5.19 5.22
C ILE A 396 17.30 6.55 4.92
N LEU A 397 16.83 7.18 3.84
CA LEU A 397 17.17 8.54 3.48
C LEU A 397 15.95 9.44 3.68
N ALA A 398 16.16 10.65 4.18
CA ALA A 398 15.20 11.75 4.07
C ALA A 398 15.68 12.78 3.06
N VAL A 399 14.89 12.98 2.02
CA VAL A 399 15.18 13.88 0.90
C VAL A 399 14.17 15.01 0.91
N ALA A 400 14.64 16.23 1.02
CA ALA A 400 13.82 17.43 0.95
C ALA A 400 13.23 17.63 -0.46
N PRO A 401 12.14 18.39 -0.62
CA PRO A 401 11.57 18.72 -1.93
C PRO A 401 12.59 19.32 -2.93
N ASP A 402 13.58 20.05 -2.43
CA ASP A 402 14.66 20.65 -3.22
C ASP A 402 15.80 19.69 -3.59
N SER A 403 15.61 18.38 -3.40
CA SER A 403 16.56 17.27 -3.61
C SER A 403 17.69 17.14 -2.56
N THR A 404 17.73 18.00 -1.54
CA THR A 404 18.74 17.89 -0.48
C THR A 404 18.50 16.64 0.39
N VAL A 405 19.47 15.73 0.43
CA VAL A 405 19.49 14.62 1.41
C VAL A 405 19.78 15.22 2.79
N ARG A 406 18.75 15.29 3.64
CA ARG A 406 18.85 15.84 5.01
C ARG A 406 19.65 14.92 5.92
N TRP A 407 19.39 13.62 5.81
CA TRP A 407 20.09 12.58 6.57
C TRP A 407 19.97 11.21 5.90
N THR A 408 20.87 10.33 6.34
CA THR A 408 20.86 8.90 6.03
C THR A 408 21.09 8.15 7.33
N THR A 409 20.21 7.20 7.64
CA THR A 409 20.29 6.37 8.85
C THR A 409 20.29 4.91 8.44
N THR A 410 21.39 4.20 8.71
CA THR A 410 21.48 2.75 8.55
C THR A 410 20.63 2.07 9.63
N ILE A 411 19.70 1.21 9.19
CA ILE A 411 18.77 0.48 10.06
C ILE A 411 19.08 -1.02 10.12
N ILE A 412 19.87 -1.53 9.17
CA ILE A 412 20.36 -2.91 9.14
C ILE A 412 21.82 -2.88 8.68
N ASP A 413 22.71 -3.41 9.53
CA ASP A 413 24.14 -3.60 9.24
C ASP A 413 24.38 -4.88 8.41
N PRO A 414 25.55 -5.01 7.72
CA PRO A 414 25.85 -6.11 6.79
C PRO A 414 25.90 -7.52 7.38
#